data_AF-U5MY32-F1
#
_entry.id   AF-U5MY32-F1
#
_cell.length_a   1.000
_cell.length_b   1.000
_cell.length_c   1.000
_cell.angle_alpha   90.00
_cell.angle_beta   90.00
_cell.angle_gamma   90.00
#
_symmetry.space_group_name_H-M   'P 1'
#
loop_
_entity.id
_entity.type
_entity.pdbx_description
1 polymer ?
#
loop_
_entity_poly.entity_id
_entity_poly.type
_entity_poly.pdbx_seq_one_letter_code
_entity_poly.pdbx_strand_id
1 'polypeptide(L)' 'MTLLERDRQKIEEGREEGILLTKKVFKLVNGGYSISEIAKECNISENKVKNILK' A
#
# COMPACT_ATOMS: atom_id res chain seq x y z
N MET A 1 28.00 11.47 7.11
CA MET A 1 26.82 11.03 6.37
C MET A 1 27.14 11.05 4.89
N THR A 2 27.38 9.88 4.33
CA THR A 2 27.70 9.73 2.91
C THR A 2 26.43 9.78 2.07
N LEU A 3 26.55 10.15 0.79
CA LEU A 3 25.44 10.20 -0.17
C LEU A 3 24.66 8.87 -0.27
N LEU A 4 25.28 7.75 0.13
CA LEU A 4 24.79 6.38 0.04
C LEU A 4 23.79 5.99 1.15
N GLU A 5 23.86 6.61 2.33
CA GLU A 5 22.99 6.26 3.46
C GLU A 5 21.55 6.78 3.25
N ARG A 6 21.39 7.89 2.52
CA ARG A 6 20.09 8.50 2.23
C ARG A 6 19.24 7.67 1.26
N ASP A 7 19.87 6.98 0.32
CA ASP A 7 19.16 6.14 -0.65
C ASP A 7 18.66 4.85 -0.01
N ARG A 8 19.42 4.28 0.93
CA ARG A 8 19.04 3.03 1.61
C ARG A 8 17.79 3.21 2.49
N GLN A 9 17.67 4.34 3.19
CA GLN A 9 16.48 4.62 4.03
C GLN A 9 15.21 4.77 3.19
N LYS A 10 15.28 5.44 2.04
CA LYS A 10 14.11 5.64 1.16
C LYS A 10 13.55 4.34 0.59
N ILE A 11 14.40 3.33 0.36
CA ILE A 11 13.99 2.03 -0.17
C ILE A 11 13.31 1.18 0.92
N GLU A 12 13.77 1.30 2.17
CA GLU A 12 13.21 0.57 3.31
C GLU A 12 11.83 1.10 3.70
N GLU A 13 11.68 2.44 3.78
CA GLU A 13 10.39 3.09 4.07
C GLU A 13 9.31 2.75 3.01
N GLY A 14 9.67 2.80 1.72
CA GLY A 14 8.74 2.45 0.64
C GLY A 14 8.27 0.99 0.67
N ARG A 15 9.04 0.08 1.27
CA ARG A 15 8.69 -1.34 1.38
C ARG A 15 7.75 -1.60 2.54
N GLU A 16 7.95 -0.95 3.68
CA GLU A 16 7.06 -1.06 4.83
C GLU A 16 5.68 -0.46 4.55
N GLU A 17 5.63 0.69 3.87
CA GLU A 17 4.37 1.33 3.49
C GLU A 17 3.56 0.46 2.52
N GLY A 18 4.21 -0.20 1.56
CA GLY A 18 3.53 -1.10 0.62
C GLY A 18 2.90 -2.34 1.28
N ILE A 19 3.57 -2.89 2.30
CA ILE A 19 3.08 -4.07 3.04
C ILE A 19 1.86 -3.70 3.90
N LEU A 20 1.91 -2.57 4.60
CA LEU A 20 0.80 -2.09 5.42
C LEU A 20 -0.45 -1.83 4.58
N LEU A 21 -0.26 -1.20 3.41
CA LEU A 21 -1.33 -0.91 2.47
C LEU A 21 -2.02 -2.19 1.97
N THR A 22 -1.22 -3.16 1.54
CA THR A 22 -1.72 -4.47 1.07
C THR A 22 -2.52 -5.18 2.16
N LYS A 23 -1.99 -5.21 3.38
CA LYS A 23 -2.66 -5.86 4.53
C LYS A 23 -4.00 -5.19 4.86
N LYS A 24 -4.07 -3.85 4.78
CA LYS A 24 -5.31 -3.10 4.99
C LYS A 24 -6.34 -3.40 3.88
N VAL A 25 -5.91 -3.39 2.62
CA VAL A 25 -6.73 -3.74 1.46
C VAL A 25 -7.31 -5.16 1.61
N PHE A 26 -6.49 -6.16 1.92
CA PHE A 26 -6.95 -7.53 2.13
C PHE A 26 -7.95 -7.67 3.28
N LYS A 27 -7.76 -6.96 4.40
CA LYS A 27 -8.72 -6.94 5.51
C LYS A 27 -10.08 -6.42 5.08
N LEU A 28 -10.11 -5.33 4.31
CA LEU A 28 -11.35 -4.74 3.82
C LEU A 28 -12.04 -5.64 2.78
N VAL A 29 -11.28 -6.25 1.86
CA VAL A 29 -11.84 -7.22 0.91
C VAL A 29 -12.46 -8.41 1.65
N ASN A 30 -11.77 -8.94 2.66
CA ASN A 30 -12.28 -10.04 3.48
C ASN A 30 -13.51 -9.63 4.33
N GLY A 31 -13.66 -8.34 4.62
CA GLY A 31 -14.86 -7.77 5.25
C GLY A 31 -16.03 -7.54 4.29
N GLY A 32 -15.87 -7.81 2.99
CA GLY A 32 -16.91 -7.61 1.98
C GLY A 32 -16.97 -6.18 1.41
N TYR A 33 -15.96 -5.35 1.64
CA TYR A 33 -15.91 -4.00 1.11
C TYR A 33 -15.65 -3.99 -0.40
N SER A 34 -16.29 -3.06 -1.11
CA SER A 34 -16.10 -2.89 -2.55
C SER A 34 -14.77 -2.19 -2.86
N ILE A 35 -14.23 -2.41 -4.06
CA ILE A 35 -12.96 -1.82 -4.52
C ILE A 35 -12.94 -0.29 -4.35
N SER A 36 -14.07 0.38 -4.60
CA SER A 36 -14.20 1.83 -4.47
C SER A 36 -14.19 2.31 -3.01
N GLU A 37 -14.78 1.53 -2.09
CA GLU A 37 -14.73 1.78 -0.64
C GLU A 37 -13.29 1.64 -0.14
N ILE A 38 -12.61 0.57 -0.56
CA ILE A 38 -11.22 0.29 -0.21
C ILE A 38 -10.29 1.39 -0.71
N ALA A 39 -10.52 1.86 -1.94
CA ALA A 39 -9.76 2.97 -2.53
C ALA A 39 -9.88 4.25 -1.69
N LYS A 40 -11.10 4.58 -1.23
CA LYS A 40 -11.34 5.74 -0.35
C LYS A 40 -10.71 5.55 1.03
N GLU A 41 -10.95 4.41 1.67
CA GLU A 41 -10.47 4.05 3.02
C GLU A 41 -8.93 3.97 3.11
N CYS A 42 -8.30 3.56 2.01
CA CYS A 42 -6.87 3.38 1.92
C CYS A 42 -6.19 4.54 1.17
N ASN A 43 -6.95 5.57 0.80
CA ASN A 43 -6.52 6.78 0.08
C ASN A 43 -5.64 6.48 -1.15
N ILE A 44 -6.03 5.45 -1.90
CA ILE A 44 -5.32 4.97 -3.08
C ILE A 44 -6.27 4.85 -4.26
N SER A 45 -5.72 4.92 -5.46
CA SER A 45 -6.52 4.74 -6.67
C SER A 45 -7.07 3.31 -6.76
N GLU A 46 -8.27 3.16 -7.31
CA GLU A 46 -8.88 1.84 -7.58
C GLU A 46 -7.97 0.95 -8.42
N ASN A 47 -7.16 1.54 -9.31
CA ASN A 47 -6.17 0.81 -10.08
C ASN A 47 -5.08 0.18 -9.20
N LYS A 48 -4.66 0.88 -8.12
CA LYS A 48 -3.70 0.39 -7.14
C LYS A 48 -4.31 -0.73 -6.30
N VAL A 49 -5.59 -0.59 -5.90
CA VAL A 49 -6.35 -1.66 -5.23
C VAL A 49 -6.45 -2.90 -6.11
N LYS A 50 -6.80 -2.74 -7.39
CA LYS A 50 -6.82 -3.83 -8.37
C LYS A 50 -5.46 -4.48 -8.55
N ASN A 51 -4.38 -3.71 -8.53
CA ASN A 51 -3.02 -4.23 -8.65
C ASN A 51 -2.57 -5.01 -7.41
N ILE A 52 -3.12 -4.70 -6.23
CA ILE A 52 -2.88 -5.43 -4.97
C ILE A 52 -3.72 -6.72 -4.91
N LEU A 53 -4.91 -6.71 -5.49
CA LEU A 53 -5.84 -7.85 -5.55
C LEU A 53 -5.53 -8.84 -6.69
N LYS A 54 -4.61 -8.49 -7.59
CA LYS A 54 -4.21 -9.29 -8.75
C LYS A 54 -3.22 -10.38 -8.35
#